data_AF-A0A5C2FQP1-F1
#
_entry.id   AF-A0A5C2FQP1-F1
#
_cell.length_a   1.000
_cell.length_b   1.000
_cell.length_c   1.000
_cell.angle_alpha   90.00
_cell.angle_beta   90.00
_cell.angle_gamma   90.00
#
_symmetry.space_group_name_H-M   'P 1'
#
loop_
_entity.id
_entity.type
_entity.pdbx_description
1 polymer ?
#
loop_
_entity_poly.entity_id
_entity_poly.type
_entity_poly.pdbx_seq_one_letter_code
_entity_poly.pdbx_strand_id
1 'polypeptide(L)'
;MARYIGPKLRIVRRIGKLRGFTRKKPFRRVYRGKGPLNGKVIPPGQHGLVKLFKTRPYDSCESDYLIRLKVKQRLRYNYGLTERQLVNYVRKAKKIKEATGQVLLQLLEMRLDNIVFRLNMAPTIVAARQLISHGHIRVNGKKVNIASYMCKPKDVISVSMKERSLRLVNKNLSEYYKRMRFYKKRLEKTVAFILFKHVKLVPNMGSALQLISQGLLKVNNKRVRTPNYICSPRDVLSITTKQGVRQFKLAEIFGTSSTNTRSSAGQAANQKG
;
A
#
# COMPACT_ATOMS: atom_id res chain seq x y z
N MET A 1 16.94 -27.87 -3.44
CA MET A 1 16.22 -26.63 -3.08
C MET A 1 14.87 -26.56 -3.80
N ALA A 2 13.73 -26.75 -3.11
CA ALA A 2 12.42 -26.91 -3.77
C ALA A 2 11.64 -25.60 -4.06
N ARG A 3 12.21 -24.42 -3.80
CA ARG A 3 11.49 -23.12 -3.88
C ARG A 3 11.96 -22.27 -5.06
N TYR A 4 11.08 -21.38 -5.53
CA TYR A 4 11.36 -20.55 -6.70
C TYR A 4 12.45 -19.50 -6.42
N ILE A 5 13.60 -19.64 -7.09
CA ILE A 5 14.75 -18.71 -7.04
C ILE A 5 14.86 -17.87 -8.33
N GLY A 6 14.04 -18.16 -9.33
CA GLY A 6 14.11 -17.52 -10.65
C GLY A 6 13.68 -16.04 -10.73
N PRO A 7 13.51 -15.51 -11.95
CA PRO A 7 13.22 -14.10 -12.19
C PRO A 7 11.85 -13.65 -11.64
N LYS A 8 11.87 -12.99 -10.47
CA LYS A 8 10.65 -12.56 -9.75
C LYS A 8 9.76 -11.60 -10.55
N LEU A 9 10.34 -10.67 -11.31
CA LEU A 9 9.55 -9.72 -12.13
C LEU A 9 8.77 -10.41 -13.25
N ARG A 10 9.26 -11.54 -13.76
CA ARG A 10 8.53 -12.34 -14.76
C ARG A 10 7.21 -12.85 -14.20
N ILE A 11 7.21 -13.32 -12.96
CA ILE A 11 6.01 -13.80 -12.27
C ILE A 11 5.05 -12.65 -11.96
N VAL A 12 5.56 -11.53 -11.43
CA VAL A 12 4.73 -10.36 -11.10
C VAL A 12 4.04 -9.79 -12.34
N ARG A 13 4.71 -9.80 -13.49
CA ARG A 13 4.11 -9.39 -14.78
C ARG A 13 3.02 -10.34 -15.27
N ARG A 14 3.09 -11.62 -14.90
CA ARG A 14 2.12 -12.66 -15.32
C ARG A 14 0.89 -12.71 -14.42
N ILE A 15 1.10 -12.67 -13.10
CA ILE A 15 0.06 -12.97 -12.09
C ILE A 15 -0.44 -11.67 -11.41
N GLY A 16 0.35 -10.60 -11.47
CA GLY A 16 0.06 -9.32 -10.82
C GLY A 16 0.94 -9.05 -9.61
N LYS A 17 0.60 -7.98 -8.88
CA LYS A 17 1.39 -7.48 -7.74
C LYS A 17 1.27 -8.41 -6.52
N LEU A 18 2.40 -8.94 -6.08
CA LEU A 18 2.52 -9.85 -4.94
C LEU A 18 3.38 -9.20 -3.84
N ARG A 19 2.75 -8.78 -2.73
CA ARG A 19 3.45 -8.02 -1.68
C ARG A 19 4.48 -8.89 -0.95
N GLY A 20 4.14 -10.15 -0.64
CA GLY A 20 5.03 -11.06 0.09
C GLY A 20 6.22 -11.56 -0.74
N PHE A 21 6.08 -11.57 -2.07
CA PHE A 21 7.07 -12.17 -2.98
C PHE A 21 8.24 -11.22 -3.32
N THR A 22 7.94 -9.97 -3.69
CA THR A 22 8.96 -8.99 -4.08
C THR A 22 8.47 -7.55 -3.92
N ARG A 23 9.39 -6.65 -3.53
CA ARG A 23 9.15 -5.19 -3.56
C ARG A 23 9.35 -4.57 -4.94
N LYS A 24 10.06 -5.26 -5.84
CA LYS A 24 10.40 -4.73 -7.17
C LYS A 24 9.13 -4.54 -8.01
N LYS A 25 9.03 -3.40 -8.69
CA LYS A 25 7.94 -3.10 -9.63
C LYS A 25 8.45 -3.14 -11.07
N PRO A 26 7.65 -3.61 -12.04
CA PRO A 26 8.07 -3.76 -13.43
C PRO A 26 7.98 -2.43 -14.21
N PHE A 27 8.57 -1.34 -13.71
CA PHE A 27 8.45 0.01 -14.31
C PHE A 27 8.88 0.09 -15.78
N ARG A 28 9.88 -0.70 -16.19
CA ARG A 28 10.38 -0.74 -17.57
C ARG A 28 9.52 -1.55 -18.55
N ARG A 29 8.55 -2.33 -18.04
CA ARG A 29 7.72 -3.25 -18.84
C ARG A 29 6.26 -2.85 -18.75
N VAL A 30 6.03 -1.57 -18.97
CA VAL A 30 4.74 -0.90 -18.94
C VAL A 30 4.43 -0.41 -20.35
N TYR A 31 3.17 -0.52 -20.77
CA TYR A 31 2.72 0.02 -22.03
C TYR A 31 2.69 1.55 -21.99
N ARG A 32 3.35 2.19 -22.97
CA ARG A 32 3.54 3.66 -23.05
C ARG A 32 2.73 4.32 -24.17
N GLY A 33 1.84 3.58 -24.84
CA GLY A 33 0.98 4.16 -25.88
C GLY A 33 -0.16 4.99 -25.31
N LYS A 34 -0.87 5.71 -26.18
CA LYS A 34 -2.09 6.46 -25.81
C LYS A 34 -3.26 5.49 -25.52
N GLY A 35 -4.24 5.95 -24.74
CA GLY A 35 -5.48 5.22 -24.45
C GLY A 35 -5.53 4.49 -23.09
N PRO A 36 -6.55 3.64 -22.86
CA PRO A 36 -6.87 3.06 -21.55
C PRO A 36 -5.88 1.99 -21.07
N LEU A 37 -4.99 1.53 -21.95
CA LEU A 37 -3.93 0.57 -21.63
C LEU A 37 -2.64 1.26 -21.16
N ASN A 38 -2.53 2.59 -21.27
CA ASN A 38 -1.35 3.32 -20.81
C ASN A 38 -1.09 3.05 -19.33
N GLY A 39 0.15 2.76 -18.97
CA GLY A 39 0.50 2.41 -17.59
C GLY A 39 0.25 0.95 -17.22
N LYS A 40 -0.39 0.13 -18.06
CA LYS A 40 -0.59 -1.31 -17.78
C LYS A 40 0.70 -2.11 -17.98
N VAL A 41 0.90 -3.11 -17.13
CA VAL A 41 2.09 -3.97 -17.15
C VAL A 41 1.96 -5.01 -18.27
N ILE A 42 2.96 -5.06 -19.15
CA ILE A 42 2.98 -6.02 -20.27
C ILE A 42 3.33 -7.42 -19.75
N PRO A 43 2.51 -8.45 -19.98
CA PRO A 43 2.82 -9.84 -19.65
C PRO A 43 4.17 -10.32 -20.22
N PRO A 44 4.82 -11.33 -19.63
CA PRO A 44 6.07 -11.87 -20.17
C PRO A 44 5.83 -12.75 -21.42
N GLY A 45 6.82 -12.78 -22.32
CA GLY A 45 6.82 -13.57 -23.56
C GLY A 45 6.71 -12.71 -24.82
N GLN A 46 6.98 -13.30 -25.99
CA GLN A 46 6.93 -12.64 -27.30
C GLN A 46 5.54 -12.07 -27.59
N HIS A 47 4.48 -12.85 -27.33
CA HIS A 47 3.08 -12.40 -27.46
C HIS A 47 2.59 -11.55 -26.26
N GLY A 48 3.48 -10.96 -25.46
CA GLY A 48 3.11 -10.18 -24.29
C GLY A 48 2.27 -8.94 -24.62
N LEU A 49 2.63 -8.23 -25.71
CA LEU A 49 1.87 -7.08 -26.20
C LEU A 49 0.51 -7.51 -26.75
N VAL A 50 0.47 -8.54 -27.59
CA VAL A 50 -0.78 -9.09 -28.14
C VAL A 50 -1.76 -9.48 -27.02
N LYS A 51 -1.27 -10.10 -25.94
CA LYS A 51 -2.08 -10.45 -24.76
C LYS A 51 -2.62 -9.23 -24.00
N LEU A 52 -1.94 -8.09 -24.06
CA LEU A 52 -2.37 -6.86 -23.41
C LEU A 52 -3.50 -6.16 -24.19
N PHE A 53 -3.44 -6.22 -25.51
CA PHE A 53 -4.43 -5.61 -26.41
C PHE A 53 -5.69 -6.45 -26.60
N LYS A 54 -5.66 -7.74 -26.26
CA LYS A 54 -6.89 -8.52 -26.17
C LYS A 54 -7.84 -7.84 -25.17
N THR A 55 -9.06 -7.61 -25.63
CA THR A 55 -10.07 -6.70 -25.07
C THR A 55 -10.42 -6.96 -23.61
N ARG A 56 -10.08 -8.14 -23.09
CA ARG A 56 -10.15 -8.41 -21.65
C ARG A 56 -8.86 -9.12 -21.19
N PRO A 57 -7.91 -8.41 -20.57
CA PRO A 57 -6.67 -8.99 -20.03
C PRO A 57 -6.91 -9.89 -18.79
N TYR A 58 -8.17 -10.06 -18.38
CA TYR A 58 -8.63 -10.92 -17.28
C TYR A 58 -9.97 -11.65 -17.58
N ASP A 59 -10.83 -11.15 -18.50
CA ASP A 59 -12.25 -11.57 -18.58
C ASP A 59 -12.79 -12.13 -19.93
N SER A 60 -12.00 -12.31 -21.01
CA SER A 60 -12.52 -12.71 -22.36
C SER A 60 -11.95 -14.05 -22.79
N CYS A 61 -12.51 -15.11 -22.22
CA CYS A 61 -12.20 -16.51 -22.49
C CYS A 61 -11.05 -17.07 -21.64
N GLU A 62 -11.23 -17.05 -20.32
CA GLU A 62 -10.49 -17.90 -19.40
C GLU A 62 -11.49 -18.86 -18.80
N SER A 63 -11.42 -20.13 -19.16
CA SER A 63 -12.22 -21.18 -18.54
C SER A 63 -12.12 -21.09 -17.01
N ASP A 64 -13.16 -21.52 -16.30
CA ASP A 64 -13.21 -21.60 -14.84
C ASP A 64 -11.91 -22.16 -14.23
N TYR A 65 -11.33 -23.15 -14.90
CA TYR A 65 -10.05 -23.75 -14.55
C TYR A 65 -8.90 -22.74 -14.49
N LEU A 66 -8.76 -21.89 -15.51
CA LEU A 66 -7.65 -20.94 -15.62
C LEU A 66 -7.76 -19.85 -14.56
N ILE A 67 -8.97 -19.37 -14.27
CA ILE A 67 -9.24 -18.43 -13.17
C ILE A 67 -8.81 -19.06 -11.83
N ARG A 68 -9.29 -20.27 -11.54
CA ARG A 68 -8.93 -21.01 -10.31
C ARG A 68 -7.42 -21.26 -10.22
N LEU A 69 -6.77 -21.61 -11.33
CA LEU A 69 -5.32 -21.82 -11.41
C LEU A 69 -4.56 -20.53 -11.12
N LYS A 70 -4.96 -19.39 -11.67
CA LYS A 70 -4.34 -18.09 -11.41
C LYS A 70 -4.46 -17.70 -9.94
N VAL A 71 -5.64 -17.84 -9.34
CA VAL A 71 -5.86 -17.53 -7.92
C VAL A 71 -4.98 -18.43 -7.04
N LYS A 72 -4.93 -19.74 -7.33
CA LYS A 72 -4.04 -20.70 -6.66
C LYS A 72 -2.57 -20.29 -6.76
N GLN A 73 -2.11 -19.94 -7.96
CA GLN A 73 -0.71 -19.53 -8.19
C GLN A 73 -0.39 -18.20 -7.50
N ARG A 74 -1.33 -17.24 -7.50
CA ARG A 74 -1.20 -15.97 -6.79
C ARG A 74 -0.98 -16.20 -5.30
N LEU A 75 -1.78 -17.06 -4.69
CA LEU A 75 -1.66 -17.44 -3.29
C LEU A 75 -0.32 -18.14 -3.01
N ARG A 76 0.04 -19.13 -3.84
CA ARG A 76 1.31 -19.87 -3.71
C ARG A 76 2.54 -18.96 -3.72
N TYR A 77 2.64 -18.07 -4.71
CA TYR A 77 3.78 -17.17 -4.84
C TYR A 77 3.76 -16.05 -3.80
N ASN A 78 2.59 -15.55 -3.40
CA ASN A 78 2.50 -14.54 -2.37
C ASN A 78 3.12 -15.01 -1.05
N TYR A 79 2.81 -16.25 -0.62
CA TYR A 79 3.35 -16.86 0.59
C TYR A 79 4.66 -17.64 0.39
N GLY A 80 5.16 -17.72 -0.86
CA GLY A 80 6.42 -18.41 -1.19
C GLY A 80 6.41 -19.92 -0.91
N LEU A 81 5.26 -20.58 -1.04
CA LEU A 81 5.06 -22.01 -0.78
C LEU A 81 5.39 -22.87 -2.00
N THR A 82 5.68 -24.15 -1.77
CA THR A 82 5.67 -25.16 -2.85
C THR A 82 4.24 -25.64 -3.11
N GLU A 83 3.99 -26.22 -4.28
CA GLU A 83 2.67 -26.78 -4.60
C GLU A 83 2.24 -27.85 -3.59
N ARG A 84 3.16 -28.76 -3.25
CA ARG A 84 2.94 -29.82 -2.26
C ARG A 84 2.58 -29.24 -0.89
N GLN A 85 3.29 -28.19 -0.45
CA GLN A 85 2.98 -27.52 0.82
C GLN A 85 1.58 -26.89 0.80
N LEU A 86 1.21 -26.23 -0.30
CA LEU A 86 -0.11 -25.63 -0.44
C LEU A 86 -1.22 -26.69 -0.38
N VAL A 87 -1.07 -27.80 -1.12
CA VAL A 87 -2.04 -28.91 -1.08
C VAL A 87 -2.18 -29.48 0.33
N ASN A 88 -1.08 -29.63 1.06
CA ASN A 88 -1.11 -30.10 2.45
C ASN A 88 -1.86 -29.13 3.37
N TYR A 89 -1.70 -27.82 3.20
CA TYR A 89 -2.47 -26.83 3.96
C TYR A 89 -3.97 -26.87 3.62
N VAL A 90 -4.33 -27.06 2.36
CA VAL A 90 -5.74 -27.22 1.94
C VAL A 90 -6.32 -28.49 2.57
N ARG A 91 -5.60 -29.62 2.55
CA ARG A 91 -6.03 -30.86 3.21
C ARG A 91 -6.21 -30.69 4.71
N LYS A 92 -5.33 -29.94 5.39
CA LYS A 92 -5.47 -29.61 6.81
C LYS A 92 -6.70 -28.73 7.07
N ALA A 93 -6.91 -27.71 6.24
CA ALA A 93 -8.06 -26.81 6.38
C ALA A 93 -9.40 -27.54 6.15
N LYS A 94 -9.45 -28.49 5.21
CA LYS A 94 -10.66 -29.30 4.95
C LYS A 94 -11.08 -30.21 6.11
N LYS A 95 -10.15 -30.55 7.02
CA LYS A 95 -10.46 -31.39 8.20
C LYS A 95 -11.13 -30.60 9.32
N ILE A 96 -11.05 -29.27 9.28
CA ILE A 96 -11.63 -28.39 10.30
C ILE A 96 -13.05 -28.04 9.85
N LYS A 97 -14.01 -28.06 10.79
CA LYS A 97 -15.45 -27.87 10.49
C LYS A 97 -15.81 -26.45 10.01
N GLU A 98 -14.93 -25.48 10.23
CA GLU A 98 -15.11 -24.09 9.80
C GLU A 98 -14.96 -23.91 8.27
N ALA A 99 -15.30 -22.72 7.77
CA ALA A 99 -15.15 -22.38 6.36
C ALA A 99 -13.70 -22.61 5.88
N THR A 100 -13.50 -23.59 4.98
CA THR A 100 -12.17 -24.06 4.55
C THR A 100 -11.29 -22.92 4.02
N GLY A 101 -11.87 -21.95 3.32
CA GLY A 101 -11.14 -20.80 2.78
C GLY A 101 -10.56 -19.91 3.88
N GLN A 102 -11.33 -19.64 4.94
CA GLN A 102 -10.90 -18.84 6.08
C GLN A 102 -9.80 -19.56 6.87
N VAL A 103 -10.01 -20.84 7.17
CA VAL A 103 -9.04 -21.68 7.87
C VAL A 103 -7.73 -21.80 7.09
N LEU A 104 -7.79 -21.98 5.77
CA LEU A 104 -6.59 -22.02 4.92
C LEU A 104 -5.79 -20.72 5.07
N LEU A 105 -6.44 -19.56 4.98
CA LEU A 105 -5.78 -18.27 5.12
C LEU A 105 -5.21 -18.08 6.53
N GLN A 106 -5.94 -18.48 7.56
CA GLN A 106 -5.47 -18.45 8.95
C GLN A 106 -4.20 -19.29 9.11
N LEU A 107 -4.19 -20.53 8.63
CA LEU A 107 -3.01 -21.40 8.66
C LEU A 107 -1.81 -20.80 7.93
N LEU A 108 -2.03 -20.05 6.85
CA LEU A 108 -0.95 -19.38 6.11
C LEU A 108 -0.47 -18.10 6.80
N GLU A 109 -1.35 -17.36 7.47
CA GLU A 109 -1.00 -16.19 8.28
C GLU A 109 -0.28 -16.55 9.58
N MET A 110 -0.57 -17.72 10.18
CA MET A 110 0.08 -18.20 11.41
C MET A 110 1.52 -18.71 11.21
N ARG A 111 2.04 -18.75 9.98
CA ARG A 111 3.42 -19.18 9.74
C ARG A 111 4.42 -18.13 10.20
N LEU A 112 5.49 -18.56 10.85
CA LEU A 112 6.54 -17.67 11.37
C LEU A 112 7.14 -16.73 10.29
N ASP A 113 7.41 -17.24 9.09
CA ASP A 113 7.93 -16.39 8.00
C ASP A 113 6.97 -15.31 7.53
N ASN A 114 5.68 -15.60 7.57
CA ASN A 114 4.67 -14.62 7.23
C ASN A 114 4.48 -13.62 8.38
N ILE A 115 4.48 -14.06 9.64
CA ILE A 115 4.37 -13.15 10.79
C ILE A 115 5.56 -12.18 10.84
N VAL A 116 6.79 -12.65 10.67
CA VAL A 116 7.99 -11.79 10.61
C VAL A 116 7.89 -10.76 9.47
N PHE A 117 7.29 -11.14 8.33
CA PHE A 117 7.00 -10.22 7.25
C PHE A 117 5.86 -9.22 7.59
N ARG A 118 4.80 -9.67 8.28
CA ARG A 118 3.67 -8.83 8.72
C ARG A 118 4.08 -7.79 9.76
N LEU A 119 5.01 -8.15 10.66
CA LEU A 119 5.66 -7.26 11.62
C LEU A 119 6.66 -6.29 10.95
N ASN A 120 6.85 -6.36 9.62
CA ASN A 120 7.80 -5.55 8.85
C ASN A 120 9.27 -5.65 9.29
N MET A 121 9.62 -6.69 10.05
CA MET A 121 11.02 -6.98 10.41
C MET A 121 11.83 -7.39 9.16
N ALA A 122 11.14 -7.91 8.15
CA ALA A 122 11.68 -8.24 6.84
C ALA A 122 10.85 -7.61 5.72
N PRO A 123 11.48 -7.24 4.59
CA PRO A 123 10.77 -6.57 3.48
C PRO A 123 9.92 -7.49 2.60
N THR A 124 10.22 -8.79 2.60
CA THR A 124 9.54 -9.84 1.81
C THR A 124 9.56 -11.14 2.59
N ILE A 125 8.65 -12.07 2.30
CA ILE A 125 8.61 -13.38 2.97
C ILE A 125 9.89 -14.16 2.67
N VAL A 126 10.44 -14.07 1.45
CA VAL A 126 11.71 -14.72 1.12
C VAL A 126 12.86 -14.21 2.00
N ALA A 127 12.90 -12.89 2.26
CA ALA A 127 13.88 -12.31 3.18
C ALA A 127 13.59 -12.71 4.64
N ALA A 128 12.32 -12.77 5.05
CA ALA A 128 11.93 -13.24 6.39
C ALA A 128 12.41 -14.67 6.64
N ARG A 129 12.25 -15.55 5.65
CA ARG A 129 12.77 -16.93 5.70
C ARG A 129 14.27 -16.98 5.88
N GLN A 130 15.01 -16.16 5.13
CA GLN A 130 16.45 -16.06 5.26
C GLN A 130 16.84 -15.64 6.69
N LEU A 131 16.13 -14.67 7.27
CA LEU A 131 16.36 -14.24 8.65
C LEU A 131 16.11 -15.35 9.67
N ILE A 132 15.02 -16.08 9.50
CA ILE A 132 14.67 -17.21 10.37
C ILE A 132 15.70 -18.33 10.22
N SER A 133 16.00 -18.76 8.99
CA SER A 133 16.95 -19.87 8.73
C SER A 133 18.35 -19.57 9.23
N HIS A 134 18.81 -18.32 9.19
CA HIS A 134 20.09 -17.91 9.79
C HIS A 134 20.03 -17.70 11.32
N GLY A 135 18.85 -17.84 11.93
CA GLY A 135 18.69 -17.81 13.38
C GLY A 135 18.68 -16.41 13.99
N HIS A 136 18.23 -15.41 13.24
CA HIS A 136 18.06 -14.04 13.73
C HIS A 136 16.76 -13.85 14.53
N ILE A 137 15.82 -14.80 14.47
CA ILE A 137 14.52 -14.73 15.12
C ILE A 137 14.44 -15.75 16.25
N ARG A 138 13.79 -15.35 17.34
CA ARG A 138 13.47 -16.17 18.50
C ARG A 138 11.95 -16.18 18.72
N VAL A 139 11.43 -17.30 19.19
CA VAL A 139 10.03 -17.45 19.61
C VAL A 139 10.05 -17.92 21.05
N ASN A 140 9.37 -17.19 21.94
CA ASN A 140 9.35 -17.46 23.39
C ASN A 140 10.78 -17.64 23.96
N GLY A 141 11.69 -16.74 23.56
CA GLY A 141 13.10 -16.75 23.98
C GLY A 141 14.01 -17.78 23.27
N LYS A 142 13.43 -18.82 22.64
CA LYS A 142 14.18 -19.91 21.98
C LYS A 142 14.47 -19.59 20.51
N LYS A 143 15.65 -19.99 20.02
CA LYS A 143 16.04 -19.84 18.61
C LYS A 143 15.21 -20.79 17.74
N VAL A 144 14.46 -20.24 16.78
CA VAL A 144 13.69 -21.03 15.81
C VAL A 144 14.23 -20.75 14.42
N ASN A 145 14.76 -21.78 13.75
CA ASN A 145 15.29 -21.71 12.38
C ASN A 145 14.31 -22.26 11.32
N ILE A 146 13.15 -22.75 11.76
CA ILE A 146 12.12 -23.33 10.88
C ILE A 146 11.11 -22.25 10.49
N ALA A 147 11.24 -21.74 9.26
CA ALA A 147 10.32 -20.74 8.73
C ALA A 147 8.87 -21.25 8.52
N SER A 148 8.64 -22.57 8.52
CA SER A 148 7.30 -23.17 8.52
C SER A 148 6.72 -23.43 9.91
N TYR A 149 7.39 -22.96 10.96
CA TYR A 149 6.87 -23.02 12.32
C TYR A 149 5.48 -22.35 12.37
N MET A 150 4.53 -23.05 12.98
CA MET A 150 3.17 -22.59 13.16
C MET A 150 3.10 -21.90 14.52
N CYS A 151 3.07 -20.56 14.50
CA CYS A 151 2.92 -19.78 15.72
C CYS A 151 1.52 -19.94 16.27
N LYS A 152 1.43 -20.01 17.59
CA LYS A 152 0.16 -20.00 18.33
C LYS A 152 -0.15 -18.57 18.76
N PRO A 153 -1.43 -18.25 19.01
CA PRO A 153 -1.78 -17.02 19.70
C PRO A 153 -0.98 -16.90 21.01
N LYS A 154 -0.59 -15.68 21.37
CA LYS A 154 0.24 -15.35 22.54
C LYS A 154 1.73 -15.73 22.44
N ASP A 155 2.20 -16.27 21.31
CA ASP A 155 3.64 -16.44 21.10
C ASP A 155 4.36 -15.08 21.03
N VAL A 156 5.46 -14.95 21.76
CA VAL A 156 6.32 -13.77 21.78
C VAL A 156 7.44 -13.95 20.76
N ILE A 157 7.45 -13.12 19.72
CA ILE A 157 8.46 -13.15 18.66
C ILE A 157 9.47 -12.03 18.93
N SER A 158 10.74 -12.39 19.09
CA SER A 158 11.83 -11.46 19.35
C SER A 158 13.00 -11.63 18.38
N VAL A 159 13.85 -10.61 18.30
CA VAL A 159 15.10 -10.67 17.52
C VAL A 159 16.21 -11.19 18.42
N SER A 160 17.13 -11.96 17.86
CA SER A 160 18.35 -12.36 18.55
C SER A 160 19.19 -11.12 18.90
N MET A 161 19.67 -11.04 20.14
CA MET A 161 20.51 -9.95 20.68
C MET A 161 21.94 -9.97 20.12
N LYS A 162 22.06 -10.01 18.79
CA LYS A 162 23.31 -9.85 18.05
C LYS A 162 23.22 -8.57 17.23
N GLU A 163 24.29 -7.80 17.20
CA GLU A 163 24.31 -6.49 16.54
C GLU A 163 23.90 -6.56 15.05
N ARG A 164 24.41 -7.57 14.32
CA ARG A 164 24.04 -7.82 12.91
C ARG A 164 22.53 -8.05 12.72
N SER A 165 21.90 -8.80 13.63
CA SER A 165 20.46 -9.08 13.59
C SER A 165 19.65 -7.79 13.81
N LEU A 166 20.02 -7.04 14.86
CA LEU A 166 19.34 -5.81 15.26
C LEU A 166 19.47 -4.75 14.15
N ARG A 167 20.67 -4.54 13.61
CA ARG A 167 20.94 -3.60 12.52
C ARG A 167 20.05 -3.89 11.30
N LEU A 168 19.93 -5.16 10.91
CA LEU A 168 19.14 -5.55 9.75
C LEU A 168 17.64 -5.31 9.97
N VAL A 169 17.11 -5.69 11.14
CA VAL A 169 15.69 -5.48 11.48
C VAL A 169 15.37 -3.98 11.63
N ASN A 170 16.22 -3.21 12.33
CA ASN A 170 16.05 -1.77 12.51
C ASN A 170 16.10 -1.01 11.17
N LYS A 171 16.93 -1.44 10.23
CA LYS A 171 16.93 -0.89 8.86
C LYS A 171 15.58 -1.06 8.19
N ASN A 172 14.97 -2.25 8.27
CA ASN A 172 13.66 -2.51 7.66
C ASN A 172 12.53 -1.75 8.36
N LEU A 173 12.54 -1.72 9.70
CA LEU A 173 11.56 -0.97 10.49
C LEU A 173 11.63 0.53 10.22
N SER A 174 12.84 1.11 10.18
CA SER A 174 13.00 2.54 9.87
C SER A 174 12.52 2.89 8.47
N GLU A 175 12.76 2.04 7.46
CA GLU A 175 12.21 2.20 6.10
C GLU A 175 10.67 2.17 6.13
N TYR A 176 10.08 1.25 6.91
CA TYR A 176 8.63 1.17 7.10
C TYR A 176 8.07 2.43 7.77
N TYR A 177 8.66 2.90 8.87
CA TYR A 177 8.22 4.12 9.56
C TYR A 177 8.32 5.37 8.68
N LYS A 178 9.41 5.52 7.91
CA LYS A 178 9.55 6.61 6.92
C LYS A 178 8.39 6.59 5.92
N ARG A 179 8.03 5.41 5.42
CA ARG A 179 6.94 5.23 4.47
C ARG A 179 5.57 5.50 5.09
N MET A 180 5.33 5.05 6.32
CA MET A 180 4.09 5.34 7.05
C MET A 180 3.96 6.83 7.34
N ARG A 181 5.05 7.49 7.76
CA ARG A 181 5.10 8.95 7.97
C ARG A 181 4.77 9.71 6.68
N PHE A 182 5.28 9.26 5.53
CA PHE A 182 4.92 9.83 4.22
C PHE A 182 3.42 9.70 3.93
N TYR A 183 2.83 8.51 4.14
CA TYR A 183 1.39 8.32 3.92
C TYR A 183 0.54 9.14 4.88
N LYS A 184 0.93 9.23 6.16
CA LYS A 184 0.27 10.07 7.17
C LYS A 184 0.28 11.54 6.74
N LYS A 185 1.44 12.09 6.41
CA LYS A 185 1.58 13.47 5.90
C LYS A 185 0.75 13.73 4.64
N ARG A 186 0.61 12.72 3.77
CA ARG A 186 -0.18 12.84 2.54
C ARG A 186 -1.69 12.79 2.83
N LEU A 187 -2.12 11.96 3.77
CA LEU A 187 -3.51 11.89 4.23
C LEU A 187 -3.92 13.17 4.96
N GLU A 188 -3.03 13.77 5.75
CA GLU A 188 -3.29 15.06 6.41
C GLU A 188 -3.61 16.19 5.42
N LYS A 189 -3.14 16.07 4.18
CA LYS A 189 -3.37 17.04 3.10
C LYS A 189 -4.60 16.73 2.24
N THR A 190 -5.32 15.63 2.48
CA THR A 190 -6.50 15.34 1.66
C THR A 190 -7.68 16.20 2.09
N VAL A 191 -8.51 16.61 1.12
CA VAL A 191 -9.70 17.44 1.37
C VAL A 191 -10.57 16.86 2.47
N ALA A 192 -10.89 15.56 2.40
CA ALA A 192 -11.75 14.91 3.37
C ALA A 192 -11.20 14.99 4.81
N PHE A 193 -9.89 14.83 4.98
CA PHE A 193 -9.24 14.90 6.28
C PHE A 193 -9.25 16.32 6.84
N ILE A 194 -9.02 17.32 5.98
CA ILE A 194 -9.01 18.73 6.37
C ILE A 194 -10.41 19.18 6.82
N LEU A 195 -11.45 18.82 6.07
CA LEU A 195 -12.85 19.10 6.42
C LEU A 195 -13.23 18.57 7.79
N PHE A 196 -12.85 17.33 8.07
CA PHE A 196 -13.16 16.66 9.32
C PHE A 196 -12.35 17.23 10.50
N LYS A 197 -11.01 17.29 10.36
CA LYS A 197 -10.13 17.55 11.50
C LYS A 197 -9.86 19.03 11.76
N HIS A 198 -9.68 19.82 10.70
CA HIS A 198 -9.21 21.19 10.83
C HIS A 198 -10.35 22.21 10.79
N VAL A 199 -11.32 22.02 9.89
CA VAL A 199 -12.45 22.95 9.75
C VAL A 199 -13.55 22.66 10.78
N LYS A 200 -13.60 21.44 11.33
CA LYS A 200 -14.67 20.95 12.24
C LYS A 200 -16.09 21.22 11.73
N LEU A 201 -16.26 21.42 10.42
CA LEU A 201 -17.56 21.70 9.82
C LEU A 201 -18.47 20.47 9.83
N VAL A 202 -17.85 19.28 9.91
CA VAL A 202 -18.50 18.01 9.70
C VAL A 202 -18.16 17.09 10.88
N PRO A 203 -19.16 16.43 11.50
CA PRO A 203 -18.95 15.61 12.70
C PRO A 203 -18.15 14.32 12.41
N ASN A 204 -18.28 13.74 11.21
CA ASN A 204 -17.68 12.47 10.85
C ASN A 204 -16.98 12.51 9.48
N MET A 205 -15.99 11.63 9.28
CA MET A 205 -15.32 11.46 7.98
C MET A 205 -16.30 11.00 6.89
N GLY A 206 -17.29 10.16 7.23
CA GLY A 206 -18.30 9.67 6.27
C GLY A 206 -19.13 10.81 5.65
N SER A 207 -19.60 11.74 6.48
CA SER A 207 -20.30 12.94 6.02
C SER A 207 -19.41 13.85 5.16
N ALA A 208 -18.10 13.91 5.42
CA ALA A 208 -17.17 14.67 4.58
C ALA A 208 -17.02 14.04 3.19
N LEU A 209 -17.01 12.70 3.11
CA LEU A 209 -17.00 11.98 1.84
C LEU A 209 -18.30 12.19 1.06
N GLN A 210 -19.45 12.23 1.74
CA GLN A 210 -20.75 12.46 1.13
C GLN A 210 -20.87 13.87 0.51
N LEU A 211 -20.37 14.89 1.20
CA LEU A 211 -20.29 16.26 0.65
C LEU A 211 -19.43 16.33 -0.63
N ILE A 212 -18.33 15.59 -0.65
CA ILE A 212 -17.45 15.49 -1.81
C ILE A 212 -18.14 14.76 -2.97
N SER A 213 -18.85 13.65 -2.70
CA SER A 213 -19.57 12.92 -3.74
C SER A 213 -20.73 13.72 -4.33
N GLN A 214 -21.42 14.51 -3.50
CA GLN A 214 -22.49 15.41 -3.92
C GLN A 214 -21.96 16.64 -4.71
N GLY A 215 -20.65 16.89 -4.69
CA GLY A 215 -20.02 17.99 -5.43
C GLY A 215 -20.30 19.37 -4.83
N LEU A 216 -20.65 19.42 -3.55
CA LEU A 216 -20.90 20.65 -2.78
C LEU A 216 -19.60 21.35 -2.36
N LEU A 217 -18.45 20.73 -2.64
CA LEU A 217 -17.13 21.27 -2.37
C LEU A 217 -16.44 21.69 -3.67
N LYS A 218 -15.91 22.91 -3.68
CA LYS A 218 -14.98 23.38 -4.71
C LYS A 218 -13.63 23.74 -4.10
N VAL A 219 -12.57 23.44 -4.84
CA VAL A 219 -11.20 23.85 -4.54
C VAL A 219 -10.79 24.83 -5.64
N ASN A 220 -10.43 26.06 -5.28
CA ASN A 220 -10.11 27.14 -6.22
C ASN A 220 -11.17 27.26 -7.34
N ASN A 221 -12.45 27.32 -6.95
CA ASN A 221 -13.62 27.35 -7.84
C ASN A 221 -13.86 26.11 -8.72
N LYS A 222 -13.01 25.08 -8.67
CA LYS A 222 -13.21 23.81 -9.40
C LYS A 222 -13.91 22.77 -8.52
N ARG A 223 -14.98 22.15 -9.04
CA ARG A 223 -15.68 21.07 -8.32
C ARG A 223 -14.78 19.85 -8.19
N VAL A 224 -14.59 19.37 -6.96
CA VAL A 224 -13.78 18.18 -6.69
C VAL A 224 -14.71 17.07 -6.20
N ARG A 225 -14.77 15.98 -6.96
CA ARG A 225 -15.55 14.77 -6.59
C ARG A 225 -14.68 13.63 -6.06
N THR A 226 -13.36 13.79 -6.11
CA THR A 226 -12.43 12.76 -5.67
C THR A 226 -12.06 12.97 -4.20
N PRO A 227 -12.37 12.02 -3.30
CA PRO A 227 -12.09 12.17 -1.87
C PRO A 227 -10.59 12.19 -1.54
N ASN A 228 -9.77 11.61 -2.42
CA ASN A 228 -8.31 11.58 -2.30
C ASN A 228 -7.62 12.78 -2.95
N TYR A 229 -8.36 13.84 -3.29
CA TYR A 229 -7.75 15.08 -3.77
C TYR A 229 -6.84 15.65 -2.68
N ILE A 230 -5.62 16.02 -3.07
CA ILE A 230 -4.59 16.53 -2.18
C ILE A 230 -4.55 18.04 -2.34
N CYS A 231 -4.86 18.76 -1.27
CA CYS A 231 -4.81 20.20 -1.26
C CYS A 231 -3.37 20.71 -1.15
N SER A 232 -3.10 21.79 -1.86
CA SER A 232 -1.94 22.64 -1.60
C SER A 232 -2.26 23.62 -0.45
N PRO A 233 -1.26 24.09 0.31
CA PRO A 233 -1.49 25.11 1.34
C PRO A 233 -2.06 26.43 0.80
N ARG A 234 -1.93 26.70 -0.50
CA ARG A 234 -2.42 27.92 -1.15
C ARG A 234 -3.86 27.80 -1.62
N ASP A 235 -4.44 26.59 -1.57
CA ASP A 235 -5.77 26.36 -2.09
C ASP A 235 -6.84 27.01 -1.17
N VAL A 236 -7.95 27.42 -1.78
CA VAL A 236 -9.14 27.92 -1.09
C VAL A 236 -10.26 26.90 -1.25
N LEU A 237 -10.82 26.45 -0.14
CA LEU A 237 -11.97 25.55 -0.11
C LEU A 237 -13.24 26.38 -0.01
N SER A 238 -14.17 26.20 -0.95
CA SER A 238 -15.52 26.76 -0.85
C SER A 238 -16.53 25.62 -0.70
N ILE A 239 -17.36 25.69 0.33
CA ILE A 239 -18.34 24.66 0.66
C ILE A 239 -19.73 25.29 0.64
N THR A 240 -20.62 24.71 -0.15
CA THR A 240 -22.02 25.13 -0.20
C THR A 240 -22.80 24.37 0.86
N THR A 241 -23.25 25.07 1.90
CA THR A 241 -24.14 24.54 2.95
C THR A 241 -25.55 25.11 2.80
N LYS A 242 -26.53 24.55 3.50
CA LYS A 242 -27.91 25.10 3.53
C LYS A 242 -27.96 26.56 4.01
N GLN A 243 -26.95 27.00 4.79
CA GLN A 243 -26.83 28.35 5.34
C GLN A 243 -26.01 29.31 4.46
N GLY A 244 -25.59 28.87 3.26
CA GLY A 244 -24.77 29.66 2.34
C GLY A 244 -23.41 29.05 2.05
N VAL A 245 -22.58 29.81 1.31
CA VAL A 245 -21.23 29.39 0.88
C VAL A 245 -20.20 29.84 1.92
N ARG A 246 -19.48 28.89 2.52
CA ARG A 246 -18.34 29.18 3.40
C ARG A 246 -17.04 28.98 2.65
N GLN A 247 -16.12 29.93 2.77
CA GLN A 247 -14.77 29.85 2.18
C GLN A 247 -13.72 29.71 3.26
N PHE A 248 -12.76 28.82 3.05
CA PHE A 248 -11.65 28.55 3.96
C PHE A 248 -10.33 28.63 3.18
N LYS A 249 -9.46 29.55 3.58
CA LYS A 249 -8.09 29.61 3.05
C LYS A 249 -7.22 28.61 3.79
N LEU A 250 -6.61 27.67 3.06
CA LEU A 250 -5.83 26.60 3.68
C LEU A 250 -4.51 27.09 4.29
N ALA A 251 -4.01 28.25 3.87
CA ALA A 251 -2.78 28.85 4.39
C ALA A 251 -2.89 29.19 5.88
N GLU A 252 -4.09 29.65 6.30
CA GLU A 252 -4.41 29.98 7.69
C GLU A 252 -4.52 28.72 8.55
N ILE A 253 -5.02 27.63 7.97
CA ILE A 253 -5.23 26.33 8.65
C ILE A 253 -3.92 25.58 8.88
N PHE A 254 -2.99 25.66 7.94
CA PHE A 254 -1.68 25.00 8.04
C PHE A 254 -0.60 25.86 8.72
N GLY A 255 -0.95 27.06 9.20
CA GLY A 255 -0.04 27.95 9.94
C GLY A 255 1.08 28.57 9.09
N THR A 256 0.91 28.67 7.77
CA THR A 256 1.87 29.36 6.90
C THR A 256 1.38 30.78 6.64
N SER A 257 1.46 31.65 7.64
CA SER A 257 1.31 33.09 7.45
C SER A 257 2.55 33.61 6.74
N SER A 258 2.49 33.72 5.41
CA SER A 258 3.44 34.56 4.67
C SER A 258 3.13 36.02 5.01
N THR A 259 3.84 36.58 5.98
CA THR A 259 3.90 38.02 6.22
C THR A 259 4.59 38.69 5.03
N ASN A 260 3.81 39.02 4.00
CA ASN A 260 4.23 39.95 2.95
C ASN A 260 3.63 41.33 3.27
N THR A 261 4.15 41.97 4.32
CA THR A 261 4.05 43.42 4.48
C THR A 261 5.19 44.05 3.69
N ARG A 262 5.00 44.24 2.38
CA ARG A 262 5.69 45.33 1.70
C ARG A 262 4.84 46.57 1.93
N SER A 263 5.16 47.25 3.03
CA SER A 263 4.74 48.61 3.29
C SER A 263 5.08 49.47 2.08
N SER A 264 4.06 50.09 1.52
CA SER A 264 4.12 51.30 0.71
C SER A 264 4.88 52.38 1.48
N ALA A 265 6.20 52.42 1.33
CA ALA A 265 7.01 53.55 1.74
C ALA A 265 7.19 54.47 0.54
N GLY A 266 6.39 55.54 0.54
CA GLY A 266 6.79 56.88 0.12
C GLY A 266 7.32 57.07 -1.29
N GLN A 267 6.40 57.33 -2.23
CA GLN A 267 6.64 58.38 -3.22
C GLN A 267 6.76 59.72 -2.45
N ALA A 268 7.98 60.22 -2.27
CA ALA A 268 8.27 61.62 -1.94
C ALA A 268 9.76 61.90 -2.15
N ALA A 269 10.16 62.20 -3.38
CA ALA A 269 11.37 62.97 -3.66
C ALA A 269 11.03 63.91 -4.82
N ASN A 270 10.39 65.01 -4.44
CA ASN A 270 10.14 66.16 -5.29
C ASN A 270 11.30 67.14 -5.07
N GLN A 271 11.90 67.60 -6.18
CA GLN A 271 12.42 68.95 -6.42
C GLN A 271 12.86 69.80 -5.22
N LYS A 272 14.15 70.17 -5.20
CA LYS A 272 14.69 71.55 -5.07
C LYS A 272 16.11 71.53 -4.49
N GLY A 273 17.00 72.32 -5.10
CA GLY A 273 18.33 72.66 -4.57
C GLY A 273 19.44 72.24 -5.50
#